data_AF-A0A437LZE0-F1
#
_entry.id   AF-A0A437LZE0-F1
#
_cell.length_a   1.000
_cell.length_b   1.000
_cell.length_c   1.000
_cell.angle_alpha   90.00
_cell.angle_beta   90.00
_cell.angle_gamma   90.00
#
_symmetry.space_group_name_H-M   'P 1'
#
loop_
_entity.id
_entity.type
_entity.pdbx_description
1 polymer ?
#
loop_
_entity_poly.entity_id
_entity_poly.type
_entity_poly.pdbx_seq_one_letter_code
_entity_poly.pdbx_strand_id
1 'polypeptide(L)'
;MTVITMDSIATVLRGKSPKQLARLARVHPRTAARWQAGESAPGADDLVRLMAVDADIFSEIARLAGRADAGQIAQAADHLRHALKELGG
;
A
#
# COMPACT_ATOMS: atom_id res chain seq x y z
N MET A 1 -11.56 12.71 6.14
CA MET A 1 -11.53 11.53 7.05
C MET A 1 -10.72 10.49 6.31
N THR A 2 -9.50 10.18 6.73
CA THR A 2 -8.50 9.46 5.92
C THR A 2 -9.00 8.04 5.58
N VAL A 3 -9.39 7.79 4.33
CA VAL A 3 -10.00 6.50 3.91
C VAL A 3 -9.00 5.33 3.91
N ILE A 4 -7.71 5.63 3.75
CA ILE A 4 -6.63 4.65 3.83
C ILE A 4 -6.06 4.71 5.26
N THR A 5 -6.57 3.84 6.12
CA THR A 5 -6.04 3.61 7.47
C THR A 5 -5.24 2.31 7.52
N MET A 6 -4.51 2.10 8.60
CA MET A 6 -3.80 0.84 8.86
C MET A 6 -4.77 -0.36 8.84
N ASP A 7 -6.00 -0.19 9.36
CA ASP A 7 -7.05 -1.20 9.33
C ASP A 7 -7.59 -1.48 7.92
N SER A 8 -7.73 -0.44 7.10
CA SER A 8 -8.12 -0.59 5.68
C SER A 8 -7.07 -1.41 4.93
N ILE A 9 -5.77 -1.12 5.13
CA ILE A 9 -4.67 -1.87 4.50
C ILE A 9 -4.64 -3.31 5.02
N ALA A 10 -4.71 -3.53 6.34
CA ALA A 10 -4.74 -4.88 6.93
C ALA A 10 -5.90 -5.72 6.38
N THR A 11 -7.04 -5.09 6.10
CA THR A 11 -8.21 -5.75 5.48
C THR A 11 -7.94 -6.19 4.05
N VAL A 12 -7.30 -5.35 3.23
CA VAL A 12 -6.89 -5.71 1.86
C VAL A 12 -5.90 -6.89 1.87
N LEU A 13 -5.01 -6.92 2.86
CA LEU A 13 -3.97 -7.95 2.96
C LEU A 13 -4.47 -9.27 3.58
N ARG A 14 -5.64 -9.28 4.22
CA ARG A 14 -6.16 -10.41 5.00
C ARG A 14 -6.41 -11.69 4.19
N GLY A 15 -6.68 -11.55 2.90
CA GLY A 15 -6.88 -12.66 1.97
C GLY A 15 -5.60 -13.35 1.49
N LYS A 16 -4.41 -12.89 1.93
CA LYS A 16 -3.11 -13.42 1.49
C LYS A 16 -2.30 -13.91 2.67
N SER A 17 -1.48 -14.93 2.45
CA SER A 17 -0.61 -15.46 3.51
C SER A 17 0.56 -14.49 3.81
N PRO A 18 1.04 -14.41 5.06
CA PRO A 18 2.22 -13.61 5.39
C PRO A 18 3.45 -13.97 4.54
N LYS A 19 3.61 -15.24 4.18
CA LYS A 19 4.69 -15.73 3.33
C LYS A 19 4.61 -15.17 1.91
N GLN A 20 3.40 -15.10 1.35
CA GLN A 20 3.17 -14.51 0.04
C GLN A 20 3.44 -13.01 0.06
N LEU A 21 2.89 -12.28 1.02
CA LEU A 21 3.10 -10.85 1.18
C LEU A 21 4.58 -10.49 1.37
N ALA A 22 5.29 -11.26 2.19
CA ALA A 22 6.72 -11.11 2.41
C ALA A 22 7.55 -11.32 1.13
N ARG A 23 7.18 -12.31 0.32
CA ARG A 23 7.84 -12.55 -0.98
C ARG A 23 7.60 -11.40 -1.95
N LEU A 24 6.37 -10.87 -1.99
CA LEU A 24 5.99 -9.79 -2.91
C LEU A 24 6.67 -8.46 -2.54
N ALA A 25 6.65 -8.08 -1.25
CA ALA A 25 7.28 -6.84 -0.77
C ALA A 25 8.80 -6.96 -0.56
N ARG A 26 9.35 -8.18 -0.60
CA ARG A 26 10.75 -8.51 -0.26
C ARG A 26 11.12 -8.13 1.18
N VAL A 27 10.24 -8.49 2.12
CA VAL A 27 10.42 -8.27 3.56
C VAL A 27 10.42 -9.59 4.32
N HIS A 28 10.73 -9.55 5.62
CA HIS A 28 10.66 -10.73 6.47
C HIS A 28 9.19 -11.17 6.70
N PRO A 29 8.86 -12.49 6.73
CA PRO A 29 7.51 -12.99 7.01
C PRO A 29 6.87 -12.44 8.28
N ARG A 30 7.68 -12.18 9.31
CA ARG A 30 7.23 -11.55 10.55
C ARG A 30 6.70 -10.13 10.32
N THR A 31 7.34 -9.35 9.45
CA THR A 31 6.90 -7.99 9.10
C THR A 31 5.55 -8.04 8.39
N ALA A 32 5.41 -8.93 7.41
CA ALA A 32 4.15 -9.12 6.69
C ALA A 32 3.00 -9.64 7.59
N ALA A 33 3.31 -10.50 8.57
CA ALA A 33 2.32 -10.96 9.55
C ALA A 33 1.79 -9.81 10.41
N ARG A 34 2.66 -8.87 10.80
CA ARG A 34 2.26 -7.67 11.56
C ARG A 34 1.40 -6.72 10.73
N TRP A 35 1.62 -6.63 9.42
CA TRP A 35 0.74 -5.88 8.51
C TRP A 35 -0.66 -6.50 8.44
N GLN A 36 -0.73 -7.83 8.32
CA GLN A 36 -2.01 -8.54 8.28
C GLN A 36 -2.78 -8.43 9.61
N ALA A 37 -2.05 -8.38 10.74
CA ALA A 37 -2.63 -8.19 12.06
C ALA A 37 -3.02 -6.73 12.36
N GLY A 38 -2.70 -5.77 11.48
CA GLY A 38 -2.94 -4.35 11.74
C GLY A 38 -2.04 -3.78 12.84
N GLU A 39 -0.93 -4.43 13.19
CA GLU A 39 0.02 -3.93 14.18
C GLU A 39 1.02 -2.92 13.59
N SER A 40 1.12 -2.87 12.26
CA SER A 40 1.98 -1.95 11.51
C SER A 40 1.46 -1.82 10.08
N ALA A 41 1.87 -0.76 9.37
CA ALA A 41 1.56 -0.56 7.96
C ALA A 41 2.80 -0.83 7.07
N PRO A 42 2.62 -1.29 5.82
CA PRO A 42 3.68 -1.29 4.83
C PRO A 42 4.13 0.14 4.51
N GLY A 43 5.41 0.34 4.23
CA GLY A 43 5.92 1.61 3.72
C GLY A 43 5.47 1.88 2.28
N ALA A 44 5.74 3.09 1.77
CA ALA A 44 5.40 3.45 0.39
C ALA A 44 6.02 2.48 -0.65
N ASP A 45 7.31 2.15 -0.48
CA ASP A 45 8.01 1.21 -1.37
C ASP A 45 7.44 -0.21 -1.31
N ASP A 46 7.03 -0.65 -0.12
CA ASP A 46 6.41 -1.96 0.08
C ASP A 46 5.06 -2.03 -0.64
N LEU A 47 4.25 -0.96 -0.53
CA LEU A 47 2.98 -0.83 -1.23
C LEU A 47 3.17 -0.84 -2.74
N VAL A 48 4.16 -0.10 -3.26
CA VAL A 48 4.48 -0.09 -4.70
C VAL A 48 4.84 -1.50 -5.19
N ARG A 49 5.65 -2.25 -4.45
CA ARG A 49 6.00 -3.64 -4.80
C ARG A 49 4.80 -4.58 -4.75
N LEU A 50 3.95 -4.44 -3.74
CA LEU A 50 2.72 -5.24 -3.60
C LEU A 50 1.76 -4.97 -4.76
N MET A 51 1.56 -3.69 -5.11
CA MET A 51 0.70 -3.26 -6.21
C MET A 51 1.24 -3.66 -7.59
N ALA A 52 2.57 -3.63 -7.78
CA ALA A 52 3.19 -3.96 -9.06
C ALA A 52 3.04 -5.44 -9.45
N VAL A 53 2.84 -6.33 -8.48
CA VAL A 53 2.85 -7.78 -8.69
C VAL A 53 1.45 -8.39 -8.51
N ASP A 54 0.54 -7.71 -7.83
CA ASP A 54 -0.77 -8.26 -7.47
C ASP A 54 -1.89 -7.28 -7.85
N ALA A 55 -2.56 -7.57 -8.97
CA ALA A 55 -3.61 -6.73 -9.55
C ALA A 55 -4.81 -6.54 -8.61
N ASP A 56 -5.09 -7.52 -7.73
CA ASP A 56 -6.17 -7.43 -6.75
C ASP A 56 -5.81 -6.45 -5.62
N ILE A 57 -4.54 -6.48 -5.15
CA ILE A 57 -4.04 -5.48 -4.19
C ILE A 57 -4.09 -4.09 -4.82
N PHE A 58 -3.65 -3.95 -6.06
CA PHE A 58 -3.72 -2.68 -6.78
C PHE A 58 -5.16 -2.18 -6.89
N SER A 59 -6.10 -3.04 -7.30
CA SER A 59 -7.51 -2.66 -7.48
C SER A 59 -8.16 -2.21 -6.16
N GLU A 60 -7.93 -2.93 -5.06
CA GLU A 60 -8.52 -2.55 -3.77
C GLU A 60 -7.88 -1.29 -3.17
N ILE A 61 -6.56 -1.12 -3.29
CA ILE A 61 -5.90 0.12 -2.85
C ILE A 61 -6.35 1.31 -3.73
N ALA A 62 -6.44 1.13 -5.04
CA ALA A 62 -6.95 2.14 -5.96
C ALA A 62 -8.43 2.47 -5.69
N ARG A 63 -9.25 1.49 -5.31
CA ARG A 63 -10.65 1.70 -4.91
C ARG A 63 -10.76 2.49 -3.61
N LEU A 64 -9.89 2.22 -2.63
CA LEU A 64 -9.79 3.01 -1.39
C LEU A 64 -9.31 4.43 -1.68
N ALA A 65 -8.35 4.60 -2.59
CA ALA A 65 -7.86 5.90 -3.05
C ALA A 65 -8.90 6.66 -3.88
N GLY A 66 -9.74 5.98 -4.66
CA GLY A 66 -10.84 6.59 -5.43
C GLY A 66 -12.01 7.08 -4.56
N ARG A 67 -12.04 6.66 -3.29
CA ARG A 67 -12.94 7.20 -2.26
C ARG A 67 -12.27 8.27 -1.40
N ALA A 68 -11.01 8.59 -1.67
CA ALA A 68 -10.26 9.56 -0.90
C ALA A 68 -10.81 10.97 -1.14
N ASP A 69 -10.83 11.79 -0.09
CA ASP A 69 -11.30 13.16 -0.19
C ASP A 69 -10.30 14.05 -0.95
N ALA A 70 -10.73 15.26 -1.33
CA ALA A 70 -9.93 16.17 -2.16
C ALA A 70 -8.55 16.49 -1.58
N GLY A 71 -8.40 16.47 -0.25
CA GLY A 71 -7.12 16.70 0.42
C GLY A 71 -6.13 15.55 0.24
N GLN A 72 -6.62 14.32 0.21
CA GLN A 72 -5.81 13.13 0.03
C GLN A 72 -5.34 12.96 -1.43
N ILE A 73 -6.19 13.32 -2.39
CA ILE A 73 -5.83 13.37 -3.82
C ILE A 73 -4.68 14.37 -4.04
N ALA A 74 -4.74 15.53 -3.39
CA ALA A 74 -3.69 16.54 -3.47
C ALA A 74 -2.35 16.02 -2.92
N GLN A 75 -2.35 15.34 -1.77
CA GLN A 75 -1.13 14.73 -1.21
C GLN A 75 -0.55 13.62 -2.10
N ALA A 76 -1.40 12.75 -2.64
CA ALA A 76 -0.96 11.68 -3.54
C ALA A 76 -0.35 12.24 -4.84
N ALA A 77 -0.94 13.28 -5.41
CA ALA A 77 -0.42 13.97 -6.59
C ALA A 77 0.95 14.62 -6.32
N ASP A 78 1.16 15.18 -5.13
CA ASP A 78 2.42 15.81 -4.75
C ASP A 78 3.55 14.78 -4.57
N HIS A 79 3.26 13.65 -3.92
CA HIS A 79 4.19 12.53 -3.80
C HIS A 79 4.56 11.92 -5.17
N LEU A 80 3.58 11.73 -6.07
CA LEU A 80 3.84 11.25 -7.42
C LEU A 80 4.71 12.24 -8.22
N ARG A 81 4.45 13.54 -8.10
CA ARG A 81 5.27 14.58 -8.72
C ARG A 81 6.71 14.56 -8.20
N HIS A 82 6.91 14.31 -6.91
CA HIS A 82 8.24 14.14 -6.31
C HIS A 82 8.96 12.89 -6.84
N ALA A 83 8.30 11.74 -6.83
CA ALA A 83 8.88 10.49 -7.33
C ALA A 83 9.23 10.56 -8.82
N LEU A 84 8.41 11.21 -9.65
CA LEU A 84 8.70 11.41 -11.07
C LEU A 84 9.87 12.35 -11.31
N LYS A 85 10.09 13.36 -10.45
CA LYS A 85 11.28 14.21 -10.52
C LYS A 85 12.55 13.45 -10.17
N GLU A 86 12.50 12.56 -9.18
CA GLU A 86 13.64 11.74 -8.77
C GLU A 86 14.03 10.68 -9.83
N LEU A 87 13.09 10.26 -10.68
CA LEU A 87 13.34 9.29 -11.76
C LEU A 87 13.78 9.94 -13.08
N GLY A 88 13.53 11.24 -13.26
CA GLY A 88 13.79 11.98 -14.50
C GLY A 88 14.94 12.99 -14.44
N GLY A 89 15.67 13.07 -13.32
CA GLY A 89 16.77 14.00 -13.07
C GLY A 89 18.12 13.31 -12.95
#